data_AF-A0A3W0PAZ4-F1
#
_entry.id   AF-A0A3W0PAZ4-F1
#
_cell.length_a   1.000
_cell.length_b   1.000
_cell.length_c   1.000
_cell.angle_alpha   90.00
_cell.angle_beta   90.00
_cell.angle_gamma   90.00
#
_symmetry.space_group_name_H-M   'P 1'
#
loop_
_entity.id
_entity.type
_entity.pdbx_description
1 polymer ?
#
loop_
_entity_poly.entity_id
_entity_poly.type
_entity_poly.pdbx_seq_one_letter_code
_entity_poly.pdbx_strand_id
1 'polypeptide(L)'
;MTYFKALSAIKICIAFIPCSYIITAFEPNHKINIMDNLITSREAQKLAKIGSTAFYMAKRFNPKEFPREHIVFCGKNHNPKHLYNKEDVIEFFLVKYPNFGG
;
A
#
# COMPACT_ATOMS: atom_id res chain seq x y z
N MET A 1 -14.69 36.05 -5.95
CA MET A 1 -14.51 36.03 -7.42
C MET A 1 -13.25 36.83 -7.68
N THR A 2 -12.13 36.31 -8.17
CA THR A 2 -11.90 35.37 -9.27
C THR A 2 -10.48 34.78 -9.13
N TYR A 3 -10.29 33.62 -9.76
CA TYR A 3 -9.11 32.76 -9.72
C TYR A 3 -7.88 33.30 -10.50
N PHE A 4 -6.75 32.60 -10.29
CA PHE A 4 -5.62 32.37 -11.21
C PHE A 4 -4.48 33.41 -11.30
N LYS A 5 -3.33 33.08 -10.68
CA LYS A 5 -2.08 32.70 -11.37
C LYS A 5 -0.90 32.75 -10.39
N ALA A 6 -0.61 31.63 -9.74
CA ALA A 6 0.66 31.38 -9.07
C ALA A 6 1.29 30.14 -9.69
N LEU A 7 1.89 30.31 -10.87
CA LEU A 7 2.77 29.34 -11.51
C LEU A 7 3.91 30.14 -12.14
N SER A 8 4.79 30.63 -11.28
CA SER A 8 6.05 31.25 -11.67
C SER A 8 7.18 30.25 -11.44
N ALA A 9 7.99 30.08 -12.49
CA ALA A 9 9.34 29.55 -12.46
C ALA A 9 9.54 28.04 -12.21
N ILE A 10 9.03 27.19 -13.11
CA ILE A 10 9.73 25.94 -13.42
C ILE A 10 10.75 26.26 -14.52
N LYS A 11 11.97 26.55 -14.09
CA LYS A 11 13.13 26.78 -14.97
C LYS A 11 13.61 25.41 -15.46
N ILE A 12 12.99 24.91 -16.53
CA ILE A 12 13.38 23.65 -17.17
C ILE A 12 14.62 23.92 -18.03
N CYS A 13 15.80 23.60 -17.52
CA CYS A 13 17.00 23.48 -18.34
C CYS A 13 16.93 22.14 -19.10
N ILE A 14 16.42 22.19 -20.33
CA ILE A 14 16.42 21.06 -21.26
C ILE A 14 17.81 20.99 -21.89
N ALA A 15 18.67 20.10 -21.38
CA ALA A 15 19.83 19.63 -22.12
C ALA A 15 19.38 18.49 -23.04
N PHE A 16 19.46 18.75 -24.34
CA PHE A 16 19.20 17.83 -25.44
C PHE A 16 20.39 16.87 -25.59
N ILE A 17 20.12 15.60 -25.95
CA ILE A 17 20.98 14.59 -26.66
C ILE A 17 20.93 13.20 -25.96
N PRO A 18 20.81 12.10 -26.73
CA PRO A 18 19.76 11.13 -26.56
C PRO A 18 20.27 9.77 -26.07
N CYS A 19 19.52 9.17 -25.16
CA CYS A 19 19.31 7.73 -25.19
C CYS A 19 18.05 7.47 -24.39
N SER A 20 17.26 6.54 -24.89
CA SER A 20 15.99 6.07 -24.39
C SER A 20 15.94 5.95 -22.86
N TYR A 21 14.75 6.07 -22.31
CA TYR A 21 14.37 5.96 -20.89
C TYR A 21 14.30 7.29 -20.15
N ILE A 22 13.10 7.87 -20.26
CA ILE A 22 12.52 8.87 -19.37
C ILE A 22 12.71 8.39 -17.91
N ILE A 23 13.71 8.93 -17.22
CA ILE A 23 13.75 8.90 -15.76
C ILE A 23 13.03 10.17 -15.32
N THR A 24 11.71 10.10 -15.22
CA THR A 24 11.00 11.06 -14.37
C THR A 24 11.45 10.82 -12.95
N ALA A 25 12.23 11.76 -12.42
CA ALA A 25 12.52 11.87 -11.00
C ALA A 25 11.20 11.88 -10.22
N PHE A 26 10.94 10.79 -9.50
CA PHE A 26 9.93 10.76 -8.46
C PHE A 26 10.69 10.68 -7.16
N GLU A 27 10.74 11.80 -6.43
CA GLU A 27 11.20 11.78 -5.04
C GLU A 27 10.35 10.79 -4.25
N PRO A 28 10.97 9.99 -3.36
CA PRO A 28 10.24 9.53 -2.20
C PRO A 28 11.06 9.86 -0.96
N ASN A 29 10.96 11.10 -0.50
CA ASN A 29 11.19 11.41 0.91
C ASN A 29 9.86 11.38 1.69
N HIS A 30 8.96 10.45 1.33
CA HIS A 30 7.88 10.09 2.23
C HIS A 30 8.44 9.06 3.21
N LYS A 31 8.89 9.54 4.36
CA LYS A 31 9.08 8.70 5.54
C LYS A 31 7.69 8.22 5.94
N ILE A 32 7.21 7.13 5.34
CA ILE A 32 5.95 6.49 5.69
C ILE A 32 6.09 6.08 7.14
N ASN A 33 5.30 6.70 8.01
CA ASN A 33 5.23 6.30 9.41
C ASN A 33 4.58 4.91 9.41
N ILE A 34 5.40 3.86 9.48
CA ILE A 34 5.01 2.46 9.25
C ILE A 34 3.85 2.03 10.16
N MET A 35 3.63 2.71 11.28
CA MET A 35 2.53 2.44 12.21
C MET A 35 1.17 3.04 11.83
N ASP A 36 1.12 4.11 11.02
CA ASP A 36 -0.14 4.79 10.71
C ASP A 36 -0.96 4.06 9.63
N ASN A 37 -0.33 3.15 8.88
CA ASN A 37 -0.97 2.39 7.79
C ASN A 37 -1.24 0.91 8.13
N LEU A 38 -1.13 0.52 9.40
CA LEU A 38 -1.40 -0.84 9.83
C LEU A 38 -2.89 -1.06 10.09
N ILE A 39 -3.46 -2.09 9.45
CA ILE A 39 -4.86 -2.48 9.57
C ILE A 39 -4.99 -3.90 10.10
N THR A 40 -6.09 -4.17 10.80
CA THR A 40 -6.44 -5.51 11.28
C THR A 40 -6.88 -6.42 10.14
N SER A 41 -6.86 -7.75 10.34
CA SER A 41 -7.40 -8.72 9.36
C SER A 41 -8.85 -8.41 8.95
N ARG A 42 -9.66 -7.91 9.88
CA ARG A 42 -11.07 -7.57 9.63
C ARG A 42 -11.20 -6.35 8.73
N GLU A 43 -10.35 -5.34 8.90
CA GLU A 43 -10.31 -4.17 8.04
C GLU A 43 -9.76 -4.52 6.66
N ALA A 44 -8.74 -5.37 6.58
CA ALA A 44 -8.21 -5.88 5.33
C ALA A 44 -9.30 -6.61 4.50
N GLN A 45 -10.09 -7.48 5.14
CA GLN A 45 -11.22 -8.16 4.52
C GLN A 45 -12.27 -7.19 3.97
N LYS A 46 -12.64 -6.17 4.76
CA LYS A 46 -13.59 -5.13 4.32
C LYS A 46 -13.05 -4.29 3.16
N LEU A 47 -11.78 -3.91 3.22
CA LEU A 47 -11.11 -3.11 2.20
C LEU A 47 -11.05 -3.84 0.86
N ALA A 48 -10.67 -5.11 0.89
CA ALA A 48 -10.61 -5.97 -0.28
C ALA A 48 -11.98 -6.51 -0.72
N LYS A 49 -13.04 -6.27 0.07
CA LYS A 49 -14.39 -6.83 -0.13
C LYS A 49 -14.40 -8.36 -0.26
N ILE A 50 -13.61 -9.04 0.57
CA ILE A 50 -13.49 -10.50 0.57
C ILE A 50 -13.99 -11.13 1.86
N GLY A 51 -14.49 -12.36 1.77
CA GLY A 51 -14.85 -13.16 2.94
C GLY A 51 -13.63 -13.60 3.76
N SER A 52 -13.86 -13.93 5.04
CA SER A 52 -12.82 -14.42 5.94
C SER A 52 -12.14 -15.69 5.43
N THR A 53 -12.91 -16.62 4.87
CA THR A 53 -12.39 -17.86 4.27
C THR A 53 -11.39 -17.58 3.15
N ALA A 54 -11.74 -16.69 2.22
CA ALA A 54 -10.87 -16.31 1.10
C ALA A 54 -9.56 -15.69 1.60
N PHE A 55 -9.64 -14.80 2.60
CA PHE A 55 -8.46 -14.18 3.21
C PHE A 55 -7.50 -15.23 3.82
N TYR A 56 -8.01 -16.17 4.61
CA TYR A 56 -7.18 -17.21 5.23
C TYR A 56 -6.65 -18.24 4.22
N MET A 57 -7.42 -18.55 3.18
CA MET A 57 -6.95 -19.39 2.08
C MET A 57 -5.80 -18.71 1.33
N ALA A 58 -5.91 -17.42 1.00
CA ALA A 58 -4.82 -16.67 0.38
C ALA A 58 -3.54 -16.70 1.21
N LYS A 59 -3.66 -16.52 2.54
CA LYS A 59 -2.53 -16.65 3.48
C LYS A 59 -1.88 -18.04 3.44
N ARG A 60 -2.71 -19.09 3.36
CA ARG A 60 -2.25 -20.49 3.41
C ARG A 60 -1.61 -20.96 2.09
N PHE A 61 -2.20 -20.59 0.95
CA PHE A 61 -1.75 -21.07 -0.36
C PHE A 61 -0.62 -20.22 -0.95
N ASN A 62 -0.57 -18.91 -0.64
CA ASN A 62 0.44 -18.00 -1.15
C ASN A 62 1.27 -17.32 -0.04
N PRO A 63 1.86 -18.06 0.92
CA PRO A 63 2.47 -17.47 2.12
C PRO A 63 3.68 -16.57 1.85
N LYS A 64 4.36 -16.74 0.70
CA LYS A 64 5.51 -15.91 0.29
C LYS A 64 5.11 -14.55 -0.27
N GLU A 65 3.95 -14.47 -0.90
CA GLU A 65 3.45 -13.25 -1.56
C GLU A 65 2.40 -12.53 -0.72
N PHE A 66 1.80 -13.25 0.23
CA PHE A 66 0.78 -12.70 1.12
C PHE A 66 1.33 -11.52 1.93
N PRO A 67 0.51 -10.47 2.19
CA PRO A 67 0.93 -9.31 2.98
C PRO A 67 1.56 -9.71 4.31
N ARG A 68 2.71 -9.11 4.62
CA ARG A 68 3.48 -9.48 5.80
C ARG A 68 2.70 -9.14 7.06
N GLU A 69 2.71 -10.09 8.00
CA GLU A 69 2.02 -9.95 9.27
C GLU A 69 2.92 -9.28 10.32
N HIS A 70 2.39 -8.23 10.94
CA HIS A 70 2.98 -7.52 12.06
C HIS A 70 2.26 -7.92 13.34
N ILE A 71 2.95 -8.63 14.23
CA ILE A 71 2.39 -9.10 15.49
C ILE A 71 2.71 -8.09 16.59
N VAL A 72 1.66 -7.49 17.16
CA VAL A 72 1.78 -6.52 18.26
C VAL A 72 1.23 -7.14 19.55
N PHE A 73 2.07 -7.16 20.58
CA PHE A 73 1.69 -7.66 21.91
C PHE A 73 1.18 -6.51 22.78
N CYS A 74 -0.13 -6.46 23.04
CA CYS A 74 -0.74 -5.43 23.87
C CYS A 74 -0.67 -5.76 25.37
N GLY A 75 0.51 -6.05 25.92
CA GLY A 75 0.70 -6.33 27.35
C GLY A 75 0.41 -7.78 27.78
N LYS A 76 0.65 -8.08 29.06
CA LYS A 76 0.84 -9.45 29.58
C LYS A 76 -0.39 -10.39 29.49
N ASN A 77 -1.60 -9.87 29.31
CA ASN A 77 -2.84 -10.66 29.31
C ASN A 77 -3.70 -10.47 28.04
N HIS A 78 -3.16 -9.85 27.00
CA HIS A 78 -3.90 -9.64 25.76
C HIS A 78 -3.41 -10.58 24.66
N ASN A 79 -4.36 -11.10 23.88
CA ASN A 79 -4.03 -11.83 22.67
C ASN A 79 -3.23 -10.92 21.72
N PRO A 80 -2.18 -11.45 21.08
CA PRO A 80 -1.43 -10.69 20.09
C PRO A 80 -2.37 -10.21 18.98
N LYS A 81 -2.17 -8.96 18.56
CA LYS A 81 -2.89 -8.38 17.43
C LYS A 81 -2.08 -8.60 16.16
N HIS A 82 -2.74 -9.16 15.17
CA HIS A 82 -2.20 -9.37 13.83
C HIS A 82 -2.59 -8.18 12.96
N LEU A 83 -1.59 -7.41 12.54
CA LEU A 83 -1.74 -6.23 11.72
C LEU A 83 -1.05 -6.41 10.37
N TYR A 84 -1.54 -5.71 9.36
CA TYR A 84 -1.06 -5.79 7.98
C TYR A 84 -0.89 -4.38 7.44
N ASN A 85 0.09 -4.16 6.57
CA ASN A 85 0.18 -2.90 5.84
C ASN A 85 -1.00 -2.80 4.87
N LYS A 86 -1.75 -1.69 4.94
CA LYS A 86 -2.88 -1.41 4.07
C LYS A 86 -2.51 -1.43 2.59
N GLU A 87 -1.35 -0.90 2.22
CA GLU A 87 -0.90 -0.82 0.82
C GLU A 87 -0.64 -2.21 0.26
N ASP A 88 0.07 -3.06 0.99
CA ASP A 88 0.35 -4.45 0.60
C ASP A 88 -0.94 -5.27 0.43
N VAL A 89 -1.94 -5.04 1.30
CA VAL A 89 -3.26 -5.69 1.19
C VAL A 89 -3.98 -5.25 -0.09
N ILE A 90 -3.95 -3.96 -0.43
CA ILE A 90 -4.52 -3.44 -1.68
C ILE A 90 -3.80 -4.04 -2.88
N GLU A 91 -2.47 -4.01 -2.89
CA GLU A 91 -1.68 -4.55 -3.99
C GLU A 91 -1.96 -6.05 -4.19
N PHE A 92 -2.03 -6.83 -3.11
CA PHE A 92 -2.28 -8.26 -3.20
C PHE A 92 -3.70 -8.57 -3.70
N PHE A 93 -4.74 -8.05 -3.03
CA PHE A 93 -6.12 -8.47 -3.30
C PHE A 93 -6.82 -7.68 -4.39
N LEU A 94 -6.45 -6.43 -4.65
CA LEU A 94 -7.11 -5.60 -5.66
C LEU A 94 -6.32 -5.51 -6.97
N VAL A 95 -4.99 -5.69 -6.93
CA VAL A 95 -4.14 -5.60 -8.12
C VAL A 95 -3.69 -6.97 -8.61
N LYS A 96 -3.03 -7.77 -7.77
CA LYS A 96 -2.47 -9.09 -8.17
C LYS A 96 -3.54 -10.17 -8.27
N TYR A 97 -4.47 -10.20 -7.33
CA TYR A 97 -5.51 -11.23 -7.24
C TYR A 97 -6.93 -10.66 -7.10
N PRO A 98 -7.41 -9.87 -8.08
CA PRO A 98 -8.72 -9.20 -8.02
C PRO A 98 -9.91 -10.15 -7.87
N ASN A 99 -9.74 -11.43 -8.23
CA ASN A 99 -10.81 -12.42 -8.26
C ASN A 99 -11.18 -13.01 -6.89
N PHE A 100 -10.54 -12.60 -5.79
CA PHE A 100 -10.94 -13.05 -4.45
C PHE A 100 -12.24 -12.39 -3.92
N GLY A 101 -12.70 -11.31 -4.55
CA GLY A 101 -13.90 -10.54 -4.16
C GLY A 101 -15.20 -10.94 -4.86
N GLY A 102 -15.34 -12.22 -5.19
CA GLY A 102 -16.56 -12.80 -5.78
C GLY A 102 -17.72 -12.93 -4.79
#